data_AF-A0A7Z2VRR4-F1
#
_entry.id   AF-A0A7Z2VRR4-F1
#
_cell.length_a   1.000
_cell.length_b   1.000
_cell.length_c   1.000
_cell.angle_alpha   90.00
_cell.angle_beta   90.00
_cell.angle_gamma   90.00
#
_symmetry.space_group_name_H-M   'P 1'
#
loop_
_entity.id
_entity.type
_entity.pdbx_description
1 polymer ?
#
loop_
_entity_poly.entity_id
_entity_poly.type
_entity_poly.pdbx_seq_one_letter_code
_entity_poly.pdbx_strand_id
1 'polypeptide(L)' 'MKKYIAPSRLQLVGKAWEIRHALRQEKKLRNGGNITLIDLLSFGQQGPTAKIGK' A
#
# COMPACT_ATOMS: atom_id res chain seq x y z
N MET A 1 -0.72 -10.83 6.78
CA MET A 1 -0.90 -10.33 5.39
C MET A 1 0.43 -9.88 4.76
N LYS A 2 0.70 -10.27 3.50
CA LYS A 2 1.85 -9.80 2.70
C LYS A 2 1.43 -8.64 1.79
N LYS A 3 2.30 -7.65 1.61
CA LYS A 3 2.10 -6.49 0.73
C LYS A 3 3.21 -6.45 -0.32
N TYR A 4 2.83 -6.50 -1.59
CA TYR A 4 3.74 -6.37 -2.73
C TYR A 4 3.44 -5.05 -3.42
N ILE A 5 4.49 -4.29 -3.69
CA ILE A 5 4.39 -2.95 -4.28
C ILE A 5 5.31 -2.94 -5.49
N ALA A 6 4.73 -2.68 -6.65
CA ALA A 6 5.42 -2.37 -7.89
C ALA A 6 5.03 -0.94 -8.32
N PRO A 7 5.76 -0.30 -9.25
CA PRO A 7 5.51 1.09 -9.62
C PRO A 7 4.06 1.39 -10.02
N SER A 8 3.38 0.45 -10.66
CA SER A 8 1.99 0.57 -11.13
C SER A 8 1.01 -0.39 -10.44
N ARG A 9 1.45 -1.17 -9.45
CA ARG A 9 0.64 -2.25 -8.88
C ARG A 9 0.83 -2.39 -7.38
N LEU A 10 -0.28 -2.42 -6.65
CA LEU A 10 -0.35 -2.78 -5.24
C LEU A 10 -1.06 -4.13 -5.12
N GLN A 11 -0.44 -5.10 -4.46
CA GLN A 11 -1.05 -6.42 -4.22
C GLN A 11 -0.98 -6.77 -2.74
N LEU A 12 -2.15 -7.01 -2.15
CA LEU A 12 -2.32 -7.41 -0.75
C LEU A 12 -2.75 -8.88 -0.71
N VAL A 13 -1.94 -9.73 -0.09
CA VAL A 13 -2.17 -11.18 -0.02
C VAL A 13 -2.36 -11.59 1.44
N GLY A 14 -3.54 -12.10 1.76
CA GLY A 14 -3.89 -12.51 3.12
C GLY A 14 -5.36 -12.90 3.22
N LYS A 15 -5.86 -13.09 4.44
CA LYS A 15 -7.28 -13.31 4.69
C LYS A 15 -8.06 -12.04 4.31
N ALA A 16 -9.26 -12.23 3.77
CA ALA A 16 -10.08 -11.11 3.30
C ALA A 16 -10.33 -10.03 4.38
N TRP A 17 -10.45 -10.45 5.64
CA TRP A 17 -10.61 -9.51 6.75
C TRP A 17 -9.35 -8.67 7.02
N GLU A 18 -8.15 -9.24 6.88
CA GLU A 18 -6.89 -8.53 7.08
C GLU A 18 -6.73 -7.41 6.04
N ILE A 19 -7.04 -7.74 4.78
CA ILE A 19 -6.98 -6.79 3.65
C ILE A 19 -7.95 -5.63 3.88
N ARG A 20 -9.20 -5.93 4.25
CA ARG A 20 -10.19 -4.90 4.58
C ARG A 20 -9.76 -4.04 5.77
N HIS A 21 -9.19 -4.66 6.80
CA HIS A 21 -8.72 -3.94 7.98
C HIS A 21 -7.57 -2.99 7.62
N ALA A 22 -6.57 -3.46 6.87
CA ALA A 22 -5.44 -2.64 6.42
C ALA A 22 -5.89 -1.42 5.59
N LEU A 23 -6.80 -1.62 4.62
CA LEU A 23 -7.36 -0.53 3.81
C LEU A 23 -8.13 0.50 4.66
N ARG A 24 -8.88 0.05 5.67
CA ARG A 24 -9.60 0.95 6.58
C ARG A 24 -8.64 1.77 7.45
N GLN A 25 -7.54 1.18 7.91
CA GLN A 25 -6.53 1.90 8.69
C GLN A 25 -5.82 2.95 7.82
N GLU A 26 -5.42 2.60 6.60
CA GLU A 26 -4.79 3.57 5.68
C GLU A 26 -5.75 4.73 5.34
N LYS A 27 -7.05 4.45 5.15
CA LYS A 27 -8.08 5.48 4.99
C LYS A 27 -8.25 6.38 6.22
N LYS A 28 -8.19 5.81 7.42
CA LYS A 28 -8.33 6.56 8.69
C LYS A 28 -7.12 7.46 8.97
N LEU A 29 -5.91 6.95 8.70
CA LEU A 29 -4.65 7.64 8.99
C LEU A 29 -4.39 8.84 8.07
N ARG A 30 -4.94 8.87 6.85
CA ARG A 30 -4.49 9.78 5.79
C ARG A 30 -5.61 10.68 5.22
N ASN A 31 -6.27 11.46 6.07
CA ASN A 31 -7.31 12.46 5.72
C ASN A 31 -8.76 11.99 5.55
N GLY A 32 -9.21 10.99 6.31
CA GLY A 32 -10.64 10.86 6.62
C GLY A 32 -11.60 10.56 5.47
N GLY A 33 -11.14 10.11 4.29
CA GLY A 33 -12.10 9.73 3.25
C GLY A 33 -11.57 9.38 1.88
N ASN A 34 -10.59 10.13 1.38
CA ASN A 34 -10.24 10.08 -0.03
C ASN A 34 -8.75 9.80 -0.22
N ILE A 35 -8.40 8.52 -0.32
CA ILE A 35 -7.06 8.07 -0.63
C ILE A 35 -7.09 7.39 -1.99
N THR A 36 -6.29 7.90 -2.94
CA THR A 36 -6.23 7.32 -4.28
C THR A 36 -5.24 6.15 -4.30
N LEU A 37 -5.38 5.28 -5.30
CA LEU A 37 -4.40 4.21 -5.51
C LEU A 37 -3.00 4.77 -5.80
N ILE A 38 -2.90 5.92 -6.46
CA ILE A 38 -1.64 6.60 -6.77
C ILE A 38 -0.94 7.04 -5.48
N ASP A 39 -1.70 7.57 -4.52
CA ASP A 39 -1.16 7.92 -3.20
C ASP A 39 -0.61 6.67 -2.51
N LEU A 40 -1.40 5.59 -2.49
CA LEU A 40 -1.00 4.31 -1.89
C LEU A 40 0.29 3.73 -2.50
N LEU A 41 0.44 3.80 -3.82
CA LEU A 41 1.64 3.37 -4.52
C LEU A 41 2.84 4.23 -4.16
N SER A 42 2.67 5.55 -4.10
CA SER A 42 3.73 6.52 -3.77
C SER A 42 4.28 6.34 -2.34
N PHE A 43 3.45 5.91 -1.39
CA PHE A 43 3.89 5.62 -0.02
C PHE A 43 4.60 4.28 0.12
N GLY A 44 4.26 3.31 -0.73
CA GLY A 44 4.90 2.01 -0.75
C GLY A 44 6.35 2.03 -1.22
N GLN A 45 6.71 3.02 -2.03
CA GLN A 45 8.05 3.19 -2.60
C GLN A 45 9.04 3.89 -1.65
N GLN A 46 8.59 4.42 -0.50
CA GLN A 46 9.42 5.20 0.44
C GLN A 46 9.93 4.38 1.64
N GLY A 47 9.79 3.05 1.63
CA GLY A 47 10.48 2.13 2.55
C GLY A 47 11.88 1.75 2.03
N PRO A 48 12.83 1.34 2.89
CA PRO A 48 14.25 1.42 2.61
C PRO A 48 14.68 0.58 1.40
N THR A 49 15.12 1.29 0.36
CA THR A 49 16.21 0.91 -0.56
C THR A 49 16.21 -0.53 -1.07
N ALA A 50 15.30 -0.87 -1.99
CA ALA A 50 15.58 -1.92 -2.96
C ALA A 50 16.34 -1.30 -4.14
N LYS A 51 17.69 -1.43 -4.10
CA LYS A 51 18.62 -1.09 -5.17
C LYS A 51 18.11 -1.66 -6.51
N ILE A 52 17.79 -0.78 -7.45
CA ILE A 52 17.67 -1.13 -8.87
C ILE A 52 19.06 -0.89 -9.47
N GLY A 53 19.84 -1.97 -9.58
CA GLY A 53 21.05 -2.00 -10.39
C GLY A 53 20.67 -2.05 -11.87
N LYS A 54 21.40 -1.26 -12.66
CA LYS A 54 21.39 -1.21 -14.12
C LYS A 54 21.60 -2.58 -14.77
#